data_AF-A0AAN8NEE7-F1
#
_entry.id   AF-A0AAN8NEE7-F1
#
_cell.length_a   1.000
_cell.length_b   1.000
_cell.length_c   1.000
_cell.angle_alpha   90.00
_cell.angle_beta   90.00
_cell.angle_gamma   90.00
#
_symmetry.space_group_name_H-M   'P 1'
#
loop_
_entity.id
_entity.type
_entity.pdbx_description
1 polymer ?
#
loop_
_entity_poly.entity_id
_entity_poly.type
_entity_poly.pdbx_seq_one_letter_code
_entity_poly.pdbx_strand_id
1 'polypeptide(L)'
;MSRSAATSSTGPTGDAILLSETFSINSIDSQKYDRVSRITGSNPDVKFHLDIAHDLYPMQPGETIELVLASTLKLDGSSDIGEAKQGWRDIDEMPTLADAYEYVCYGKIYRFEEAGVDSIKAYISFGGLLLYLEGSAKKLTTLKHEYVYLLVKKV
;
A
#
# COMPACT_ATOMS: atom_id res chain seq x y z
N MET A 1 -30.04 5.73 35.78
CA MET A 1 -30.13 4.95 34.52
C MET A 1 -29.27 5.64 33.46
N SER A 2 -27.96 5.48 33.57
CA SER A 2 -26.96 6.05 32.66
C SER A 2 -26.63 4.99 31.61
N ARG A 3 -27.01 5.22 30.35
CA ARG A 3 -26.68 4.34 29.23
C ARG A 3 -25.21 4.55 28.86
N SER A 4 -24.39 3.52 29.06
CA SER A 4 -23.04 3.43 28.49
C SER A 4 -23.14 3.42 26.97
N ALA A 5 -22.46 4.37 26.32
CA ALA A 5 -22.21 4.32 24.88
C ALA A 5 -21.15 3.25 24.62
N ALA A 6 -21.50 2.23 23.84
CA ALA A 6 -20.55 1.26 23.34
C ALA A 6 -19.71 1.94 22.24
N THR A 7 -18.41 2.12 22.50
CA THR A 7 -17.44 2.48 21.47
C THR A 7 -17.18 1.24 20.63
N SER A 8 -17.86 1.11 19.49
CA SER A 8 -17.53 0.09 18.50
C SER A 8 -16.28 0.57 17.73
N SER A 9 -15.14 -0.03 18.04
CA SER A 9 -13.94 0.07 17.20
C SER A 9 -14.19 -0.70 15.90
N THR A 10 -14.80 -0.04 14.92
CA THR A 10 -14.93 -0.57 13.57
C THR A 10 -13.56 -0.47 12.92
N GLY A 11 -12.78 -1.55 12.97
CA GLY A 11 -11.64 -1.72 12.08
C GLY A 11 -12.11 -1.66 10.62
N PRO A 12 -11.23 -1.34 9.67
CA PRO A 12 -11.61 -1.16 8.28
C PRO A 12 -12.34 -2.41 7.77
N THR A 13 -13.46 -2.19 7.07
CA THR A 13 -14.20 -3.25 6.41
C THR A 13 -13.29 -3.92 5.39
N GLY A 14 -13.24 -5.26 5.41
CA GLY A 14 -12.26 -6.07 4.67
C GLY A 14 -12.29 -5.92 3.14
N ASP A 15 -13.25 -5.19 2.58
CA ASP A 15 -13.37 -4.95 1.13
C ASP A 15 -12.45 -3.82 0.64
N ALA A 16 -11.98 -2.93 1.52
CA ALA A 16 -11.10 -1.82 1.14
C ALA A 16 -9.64 -2.26 0.97
N ILE A 17 -9.19 -3.23 1.76
CA ILE A 17 -7.80 -3.69 1.79
C ILE A 17 -7.60 -4.82 0.77
N LEU A 18 -6.75 -4.57 -0.22
CA LEU A 18 -6.45 -5.51 -1.29
C LEU A 18 -5.28 -6.42 -0.92
N LEU A 19 -4.29 -5.87 -0.20
CA LEU A 19 -3.11 -6.56 0.30
C LEU A 19 -2.71 -5.93 1.63
N SER A 20 -2.38 -6.74 2.63
CA SER A 20 -1.72 -6.30 3.87
C SER A 20 -0.72 -7.36 4.26
N GLU A 21 0.55 -7.01 4.14
CA GLU A 21 1.67 -7.94 4.36
C GLU A 21 2.79 -7.23 5.09
N THR A 22 3.48 -7.98 5.96
CA THR A 22 4.70 -7.54 6.62
C THR A 22 5.90 -8.09 5.89
N PHE A 23 6.88 -7.24 5.61
CA PHE A 23 8.08 -7.58 4.87
C PHE A 23 9.35 -7.18 5.61
N SER A 24 10.37 -8.03 5.53
CA SER A 24 11.73 -7.64 5.90
C SER A 24 12.44 -6.99 4.71
N ILE A 25 13.16 -5.90 4.95
CA ILE A 25 13.97 -5.22 3.94
C ILE A 25 15.32 -5.93 3.81
N ASN A 26 15.63 -6.43 2.62
CA ASN A 26 16.84 -7.19 2.35
C ASN A 26 17.96 -6.27 1.85
N SER A 27 17.63 -5.31 0.98
CA SER A 27 18.61 -4.39 0.41
C SER A 27 17.98 -3.07 -0.04
N ILE A 28 18.82 -2.05 -0.18
CA ILE A 28 18.44 -0.71 -0.65
C ILE A 28 19.46 -0.28 -1.71
N ASP A 29 18.99 0.13 -2.88
CA ASP A 29 19.80 0.73 -3.94
C ASP A 29 19.45 2.21 -4.10
N SER A 30 20.39 3.09 -3.75
CA SER A 30 20.26 4.55 -3.84
C SER A 30 21.30 5.17 -4.79
N GLN A 31 21.97 4.39 -5.64
CA GLN A 31 23.11 4.90 -6.41
C GLN A 31 22.72 5.83 -7.57
N LYS A 32 21.47 5.74 -8.04
CA LYS A 32 21.02 6.41 -9.27
C LYS A 32 20.34 7.76 -9.03
N TYR A 33 19.81 8.00 -7.84
CA TYR A 33 18.96 9.15 -7.56
C TYR A 33 19.29 9.75 -6.20
N ASP A 34 19.26 11.08 -6.12
CA ASP A 34 19.63 11.82 -4.91
C ASP A 34 18.60 11.70 -3.78
N ARG A 35 17.33 11.41 -4.12
CA ARG A 35 16.19 11.44 -3.18
C ARG A 35 15.31 10.20 -3.22
N VAL A 36 15.60 9.27 -4.14
CA VAL A 36 14.81 8.05 -4.32
C VAL A 36 15.73 6.85 -4.22
N SER A 37 15.28 5.81 -3.51
CA SER A 37 15.97 4.54 -3.46
C SER A 37 15.02 3.41 -3.79
N ARG A 38 15.53 2.35 -4.41
CA ARG A 38 14.80 1.11 -4.59
C ARG A 38 15.07 0.19 -3.41
N ILE A 39 14.06 -0.02 -2.58
CA ILE A 39 14.12 -1.04 -1.53
C ILE A 39 13.68 -2.38 -2.11
N THR A 40 14.34 -3.45 -1.69
CA THR A 40 13.99 -4.84 -2.05
C THR A 40 13.80 -5.63 -0.77
N GLY A 41 12.74 -6.42 -0.73
CA GLY A 41 12.47 -7.28 0.41
C GLY A 41 11.52 -8.41 0.04
N SER A 42 11.23 -9.23 1.04
CA SER A 42 10.38 -10.41 0.85
C SER A 42 9.81 -10.89 2.17
N ASN A 43 8.70 -11.59 2.07
CA ASN A 43 8.21 -12.51 3.08
C ASN A 43 8.15 -13.92 2.46
N PRO A 44 7.71 -14.97 3.17
CA PRO A 44 7.67 -16.33 2.62
C PRO A 44 6.84 -16.47 1.33
N ASP A 45 5.83 -15.63 1.13
CA ASP A 45 4.85 -15.77 0.05
C ASP A 45 5.06 -14.78 -1.11
N VAL A 46 5.64 -13.61 -0.83
CA VAL A 46 5.69 -12.45 -1.74
C VAL A 46 7.07 -11.78 -1.67
N LYS A 47 7.61 -11.46 -2.84
CA LYS A 47 8.79 -10.61 -3.03
C LYS A 47 8.35 -9.25 -3.58
N PHE A 48 9.09 -8.21 -3.23
CA PHE A 48 8.79 -6.88 -3.73
C PHE A 48 10.04 -6.04 -4.05
N HIS A 49 9.86 -5.10 -4.98
CA HIS A 49 10.75 -3.96 -5.18
C HIS A 49 9.91 -2.68 -5.12
N LEU A 50 10.29 -1.72 -4.28
CA LEU A 50 9.57 -0.46 -4.12
C LEU A 50 10.54 0.71 -4.27
N ASP A 51 10.23 1.65 -5.17
CA ASP A 51 10.88 2.96 -5.19
C ASP A 51 10.27 3.85 -4.11
N ILE A 52 11.11 4.40 -3.24
CA ILE A 52 10.68 5.24 -2.12
C ILE A 52 11.48 6.54 -2.07
N ALA A 53 10.79 7.63 -1.73
CA ALA A 53 11.42 8.92 -1.44
C ALA A 53 12.10 8.86 -0.06
N HIS A 54 13.36 8.42 -0.03
CA HIS A 54 14.10 8.15 1.21
C HIS A 54 14.48 9.40 1.99
N ASP A 55 14.39 10.57 1.37
CA ASP A 55 14.56 11.86 2.03
C ASP A 55 13.36 12.22 2.93
N LEU A 56 12.16 11.74 2.58
CA LEU A 56 10.95 11.88 3.38
C LEU A 56 10.79 10.73 4.37
N TYR A 57 11.09 9.50 3.92
CA TYR A 57 10.88 8.29 4.71
C TYR A 57 12.09 7.36 4.62
N PRO A 58 13.14 7.61 5.42
CA PRO A 58 14.38 6.86 5.37
C PRO A 58 14.18 5.44 5.91
N MET A 59 14.78 4.46 5.25
CA MET A 59 14.74 3.04 5.64
C MET A 59 16.14 2.44 5.69
N GLN A 60 16.30 1.31 6.38
CA GLN A 60 17.56 0.57 6.48
C GLN A 60 17.39 -0.93 6.18
N PRO A 61 18.41 -1.61 5.61
CA PRO A 61 18.41 -3.05 5.51
C PRO A 61 18.24 -3.71 6.89
N GLY A 62 17.41 -4.75 6.98
CA GLY A 62 17.08 -5.44 8.22
C GLY A 62 15.86 -4.86 8.96
N GLU A 63 15.38 -3.66 8.61
CA GLU A 63 14.10 -3.16 9.12
C GLU A 63 12.93 -4.00 8.58
N THR A 64 11.83 -3.99 9.32
CA THR A 64 10.58 -4.63 8.93
C THR A 64 9.53 -3.55 8.70
N ILE A 65 8.75 -3.69 7.63
CA ILE A 65 7.70 -2.76 7.25
C ILE A 65 6.36 -3.49 7.09
N GLU A 66 5.27 -2.82 7.43
CA GLU A 66 3.94 -3.20 6.99
C GLU A 66 3.64 -2.45 5.69
N LEU A 67 3.32 -3.18 4.63
CA LEU A 67 2.90 -2.64 3.34
C LEU A 67 1.46 -3.04 3.08
N VAL A 68 0.62 -2.04 2.86
CA VAL A 68 -0.80 -2.19 2.56
C VAL A 68 -1.15 -1.56 1.23
N LEU A 69 -1.92 -2.29 0.41
CA LEU A 69 -2.56 -1.76 -0.78
C LEU A 69 -4.06 -1.69 -0.53
N ALA A 70 -4.66 -0.52 -0.74
CA ALA A 70 -6.08 -0.28 -0.52
C ALA A 70 -6.75 0.34 -1.75
N SER A 71 -8.04 0.05 -1.95
CA SER A 71 -8.84 0.61 -3.05
C SER A 71 -9.45 1.98 -2.74
N THR A 72 -9.53 2.35 -1.46
CA THR A 72 -10.07 3.62 -0.93
C THR A 72 -9.39 3.93 0.40
N LEU A 73 -9.34 5.21 0.79
CA LEU A 73 -8.90 5.61 2.15
C LEU A 73 -10.05 5.70 3.16
N LYS A 74 -11.31 5.67 2.69
CA LYS A 74 -12.49 5.75 3.56
C LYS A 74 -12.60 4.49 4.42
N LEU A 75 -12.77 4.68 5.73
CA LEU A 75 -12.85 3.58 6.70
C LEU A 75 -14.09 2.69 6.50
N ASP A 76 -15.14 3.22 5.86
CA ASP A 76 -16.37 2.49 5.54
C ASP A 76 -16.24 1.61 4.28
N GLY A 77 -15.13 1.72 3.54
CA GLY A 77 -14.88 0.98 2.30
C GLY A 77 -15.63 1.52 1.07
N SER A 78 -16.30 2.67 1.18
CA SER A 78 -16.92 3.32 0.04
C SER A 78 -15.86 3.88 -0.93
N SER A 79 -16.15 3.84 -2.23
CA SER A 79 -15.21 4.30 -3.26
C SER A 79 -15.02 5.82 -3.19
N ASP A 80 -13.77 6.26 -3.13
CA ASP A 80 -13.36 7.67 -3.16
C ASP A 80 -12.81 8.09 -4.54
N ILE A 81 -12.61 7.14 -5.46
CA ILE A 81 -12.02 7.36 -6.80
C ILE A 81 -12.84 8.37 -7.63
N GLY A 82 -14.16 8.40 -7.47
CA GLY A 82 -15.03 9.39 -8.14
C GLY A 82 -14.81 10.82 -7.65
N GLU A 83 -14.48 10.98 -6.37
CA GLU A 83 -14.18 12.27 -5.73
C GLU A 83 -12.74 12.71 -6.02
N ALA A 84 -11.79 11.77 -6.11
CA ALA A 84 -10.41 12.03 -6.53
C ALA A 84 -10.31 12.69 -7.92
N LYS A 85 -11.28 12.42 -8.81
CA LYS A 85 -11.37 13.08 -10.13
C LYS A 85 -11.82 14.55 -10.06
N GLN A 86 -12.42 15.00 -8.97
CA GLN A 86 -12.90 16.37 -8.80
C GLN A 86 -11.84 17.35 -8.26
N GLY A 87 -10.59 16.90 -8.15
CA GLY A 87 -9.47 17.68 -7.60
C GLY A 87 -9.33 17.46 -6.09
N TRP A 88 -8.10 17.63 -5.59
CA TRP A 88 -7.80 17.51 -4.17
C TRP A 88 -8.62 18.55 -3.38
N ARG A 89 -9.50 18.08 -2.50
CA ARG A 89 -10.20 18.92 -1.53
C ARG A 89 -9.46 18.80 -0.19
N ASP A 90 -9.50 19.86 0.61
CA ASP A 90 -9.08 19.77 2.00
C ASP A 90 -9.84 18.61 2.65
N ILE A 91 -9.09 17.73 3.30
CA ILE A 91 -9.59 16.51 3.94
C ILE A 91 -10.66 16.93 4.95
N ASP A 92 -11.91 16.49 4.76
CA ASP A 92 -12.92 16.55 5.82
C ASP A 92 -12.28 15.93 7.08
N GLU A 93 -12.47 16.52 8.27
CA GLU A 93 -11.84 16.11 9.56
C GLU A 93 -12.16 14.66 10.02
N MET A 94 -12.70 13.83 9.14
CA MET A 94 -12.97 12.43 9.37
C MET A 94 -11.68 11.59 9.33
N PRO A 95 -11.49 10.68 10.28
CA PRO A 95 -10.35 9.79 10.28
C PRO A 95 -10.37 8.88 9.04
N THR A 96 -9.19 8.63 8.48
CA THR A 96 -9.00 7.81 7.28
C THR A 96 -8.01 6.67 7.55
N LEU A 97 -7.92 5.73 6.62
CA LEU A 97 -6.87 4.70 6.67
C LEU A 97 -5.46 5.30 6.70
N ALA A 98 -5.25 6.46 6.09
CA ALA A 98 -3.93 7.10 5.99
C ALA A 98 -3.36 7.51 7.35
N ASP A 99 -4.21 7.84 8.33
CA ASP A 99 -3.78 8.34 9.65
C ASP A 99 -2.98 7.31 10.46
N ALA A 100 -3.08 6.03 10.10
CA ALA A 100 -2.36 4.94 10.74
C ALA A 100 -1.02 4.59 10.08
N TYR A 101 -0.63 5.28 9.00
CA TYR A 101 0.58 5.00 8.23
C TYR A 101 1.43 6.25 8.02
N GLU A 102 2.72 6.04 7.79
CA GLU A 102 3.71 7.13 7.76
C GLU A 102 4.05 7.55 6.33
N TYR A 103 3.87 6.65 5.37
CA TYR A 103 4.14 6.89 3.96
C TYR A 103 2.96 6.45 3.11
N VAL A 104 2.34 7.41 2.40
CA VAL A 104 1.13 7.19 1.61
C VAL A 104 1.33 7.68 0.19
N CYS A 105 0.93 6.86 -0.79
CA CYS A 105 1.02 7.18 -2.21
C CYS A 105 -0.24 6.72 -2.94
N TYR A 106 -0.67 7.45 -3.97
CA TYR A 106 -1.77 7.06 -4.86
C TYR A 106 -1.22 6.74 -6.24
N GLY A 107 -1.68 5.64 -6.84
CA GLY A 107 -1.08 5.12 -8.06
C GLY A 107 -2.00 4.22 -8.87
N LYS A 108 -1.43 3.72 -9.97
CA LYS A 108 -2.13 2.88 -10.95
C LYS A 108 -1.43 1.54 -11.10
N ILE A 109 -2.21 0.46 -11.07
CA ILE A 109 -1.75 -0.86 -11.52
C ILE A 109 -1.76 -0.85 -13.04
N TYR A 110 -0.59 -0.90 -13.66
CA TYR A 110 -0.45 -0.74 -15.11
C TYR A 110 -0.13 -2.06 -15.84
N ARG A 111 0.33 -3.07 -15.10
CA ARG A 111 0.61 -4.40 -15.65
C ARG A 111 0.36 -5.46 -14.58
N PHE A 112 -0.32 -6.51 -14.99
CA PHE A 112 -0.64 -7.66 -14.16
C PHE A 112 -0.44 -8.92 -15.00
N GLU A 113 0.35 -9.87 -14.50
CA GLU A 113 0.73 -11.07 -15.24
C GLU A 113 0.52 -12.32 -14.39
N GLU A 114 -0.16 -13.32 -14.96
CA GLU A 114 -0.21 -14.66 -14.41
C GLU A 114 1.04 -15.42 -14.88
N ALA A 115 1.98 -15.61 -13.96
CA ALA A 115 3.25 -16.27 -14.21
C ALA A 115 3.17 -17.75 -13.79
N GLY A 116 2.63 -18.60 -14.67
CA GLY A 116 2.46 -20.03 -14.38
C GLY A 116 1.18 -20.33 -13.59
N VAL A 117 1.14 -21.47 -12.89
CA VAL A 117 -0.12 -22.00 -12.30
C VAL A 117 -0.50 -21.32 -10.97
N ASP A 118 0.47 -20.81 -10.20
CA ASP A 118 0.20 -20.26 -8.86
C ASP A 118 1.08 -19.05 -8.51
N SER A 119 1.59 -18.32 -9.50
CA SER A 119 2.38 -17.11 -9.27
C SER A 119 1.84 -15.95 -10.09
N ILE A 120 1.77 -14.77 -9.47
CA ILE A 120 1.29 -13.53 -10.07
C ILE A 120 2.38 -12.48 -9.96
N LYS A 121 2.50 -11.64 -10.99
CA LYS A 121 3.33 -10.44 -11.00
C LYS A 121 2.45 -9.21 -11.16
N ALA A 122 2.58 -8.25 -10.24
CA ALA A 122 1.87 -6.98 -10.32
C ALA A 122 2.87 -5.82 -10.39
N TYR A 123 2.59 -4.86 -11.26
CA TYR A 123 3.39 -3.66 -11.44
C TYR A 123 2.51 -2.43 -11.26
N ILE A 124 2.92 -1.56 -10.33
CA ILE A 124 2.16 -0.41 -9.87
C ILE A 124 3.05 0.83 -9.97
N SER A 125 2.49 1.94 -10.42
CA SER A 125 3.19 3.22 -10.53
C SER A 125 2.49 4.30 -9.71
N PHE A 126 3.24 4.93 -8.81
CA PHE A 126 2.81 6.05 -7.98
C PHE A 126 3.46 7.34 -8.50
N GLY A 127 3.01 7.79 -9.68
CA GLY A 127 3.56 9.01 -10.29
C GLY A 127 5.03 8.90 -10.75
N GLY A 128 5.51 7.68 -11.02
CA GLY A 128 6.90 7.41 -11.44
C GLY A 128 7.70 6.59 -10.43
N LEU A 129 7.26 6.52 -9.17
CA LEU A 129 7.78 5.56 -8.19
C LEU A 129 7.14 4.19 -8.45
N LEU A 130 7.95 3.18 -8.71
CA LEU A 130 7.48 1.86 -9.11
C LEU A 130 7.41 0.90 -7.92
N LEU A 131 6.36 0.08 -7.91
CA LEU A 131 6.25 -1.11 -7.07
C LEU A 131 6.09 -2.34 -7.97
N TYR A 132 6.93 -3.34 -7.71
CA TYR A 132 6.83 -4.69 -8.25
C TYR A 132 6.48 -5.65 -7.11
N LEU A 133 5.50 -6.52 -7.35
CA LEU A 133 5.15 -7.63 -6.47
C LEU A 133 5.18 -8.94 -7.25
N GLU A 134 5.75 -9.98 -6.66
CA GLU A 134 5.73 -11.35 -7.19
C GLU A 134 5.46 -12.34 -6.06
N GLY A 135 4.42 -13.16 -6.20
CA GLY A 135 4.05 -14.11 -5.16
C GLY A 135 2.83 -14.96 -5.51
N SER A 136 2.33 -15.71 -4.52
CA SER A 136 1.22 -16.66 -4.72
C SER A 136 -0.04 -15.98 -5.28
N ALA A 137 -0.72 -16.66 -6.21
CA ALA A 137 -1.97 -16.18 -6.77
C ALA A 137 -3.03 -15.93 -5.69
N LYS A 138 -3.05 -16.72 -4.62
CA LYS A 138 -3.99 -16.56 -3.50
C LYS A 138 -3.91 -15.18 -2.83
N LYS A 139 -2.71 -14.59 -2.79
CA LYS A 139 -2.46 -13.30 -2.13
C LYS A 139 -2.65 -12.12 -3.08
N LEU A 140 -2.27 -12.27 -4.36
CA LEU A 140 -2.22 -11.16 -5.31
C LEU A 140 -3.43 -11.08 -6.25
N THR A 141 -4.34 -12.07 -6.25
CA THR A 141 -5.53 -12.07 -7.13
C THR A 141 -6.49 -10.91 -6.86
N THR A 142 -6.49 -10.37 -5.64
CA THR A 142 -7.30 -9.22 -5.21
C THR A 142 -6.85 -7.89 -5.85
N LEU A 143 -5.65 -7.84 -6.45
CA LEU A 143 -5.09 -6.63 -7.06
C LEU A 143 -5.63 -6.31 -8.47
N LYS A 144 -6.88 -6.68 -8.77
CA LYS A 144 -7.53 -6.39 -10.07
C LYS A 144 -8.09 -4.96 -10.18
N HIS A 145 -7.66 -4.05 -9.31
CA HIS A 145 -8.08 -2.65 -9.30
C HIS A 145 -7.22 -1.81 -10.26
N GLU A 146 -7.81 -0.78 -10.89
CA GLU A 146 -7.03 0.12 -11.73
C GLU A 146 -6.17 1.07 -10.88
N TYR A 147 -6.76 1.66 -9.84
CA TYR A 147 -6.09 2.60 -8.94
C TYR A 147 -6.05 2.07 -7.52
N VAL A 148 -4.95 2.35 -6.83
CA VAL A 148 -4.71 1.89 -5.47
C VAL A 148 -3.93 2.93 -4.66
N TYR A 149 -4.14 2.91 -3.35
CA TYR A 149 -3.29 3.57 -2.37
C TYR A 149 -2.26 2.59 -1.85
N LEU A 150 -0.99 3.03 -1.80
CA LEU A 150 0.07 2.40 -1.04
C LEU A 150 0.15 3.08 0.33
N LEU A 151 0.14 2.26 1.37
CA LEU A 151 0.23 2.66 2.77
C LEU A 151 1.39 1.87 3.39
N VAL A 152 2.37 2.56 3.97
CA VAL A 152 3.56 1.93 4.56
C VAL A 152 3.85 2.53 5.93
N LYS A 153 4.23 1.67 6.88
CA LYS A 153 4.82 2.07 8.16
C LYS A 153 5.90 1.07 8.58
N LYS A 154 6.81 1.50 9.45
CA LYS A 154 7.79 0.62 10.11
C LYS A 154 7.11 -0.16 11.24
N VAL A 155 7.59 -1.37 11.47
CA VAL A 155 7.17 -2.26 12.58
C VAL A 155 8.19 -2.25 13.70
#